data_AF-A0A924SQS9-F1
#
_entry.id   AF-A0A924SQS9-F1
#
_cell.length_a   1.000
_cell.length_b   1.000
_cell.length_c   1.000
_cell.angle_alpha   90.00
_cell.angle_beta   90.00
_cell.angle_gamma   90.00
#
_symmetry.space_group_name_H-M   'P 1'
#
loop_
_entity.id
_entity.type
_entity.pdbx_description
1 polymer ?
#
loop_
_entity_poly.entity_id
_entity_poly.type
_entity_poly.pdbx_seq_one_letter_code
_entity_poly.pdbx_strand_id
1 'polypeptide(L)'
;METETIRNEAETLSPELLQKINAYWRAANYLSVGQIYLYDNPLLKEPLKLSHVKPLVVGHWGTTPGQNFIYVHLNRVIKKYGLDMFYIAGPGHGGPAIVGNVYLEGTWSEVYPNITQDEAGLKKLFKQFSFPGGISSHVALTTPGSI
;
A
#
# COMPACT_ATOMS: atom_id res chain seq x y z
N MET A 1 1.07 -13.05 -48.96
CA MET A 1 0.27 -13.10 -47.73
C MET A 1 0.78 -11.94 -46.89
N GLU A 2 0.14 -10.78 -47.04
CA GLU A 2 0.56 -9.56 -46.33
C GLU A 2 0.23 -9.74 -44.85
N THR A 3 1.25 -9.70 -43.99
CA THR A 3 1.05 -9.60 -42.56
C THR A 3 0.50 -8.21 -42.27
N GLU A 4 -0.81 -8.11 -42.07
CA GLU A 4 -1.42 -6.94 -41.47
C GLU A 4 -0.79 -6.72 -40.09
N THR A 5 0.03 -5.68 -40.00
CA THR A 5 0.47 -5.14 -38.73
C THR A 5 -0.79 -4.65 -38.01
N ILE A 6 -1.37 -5.48 -37.15
CA ILE A 6 -2.41 -5.05 -36.22
C ILE A 6 -1.76 -3.98 -35.35
N ARG A 7 -1.91 -2.71 -35.74
CA ARG A 7 -1.71 -1.59 -34.84
C ARG A 7 -2.83 -1.70 -33.81
N ASN A 8 -2.57 -2.47 -32.76
CA ASN A 8 -3.26 -2.24 -31.50
C ASN A 8 -2.88 -0.81 -31.11
N GLU A 9 -3.68 0.16 -31.53
CA GLU A 9 -3.74 1.45 -30.86
C GLU A 9 -4.20 1.13 -29.45
N ALA A 10 -3.25 0.78 -28.59
CA ALA A 10 -3.51 0.67 -27.17
C ALA A 10 -3.99 2.06 -26.77
N GLU A 11 -5.29 2.21 -26.60
CA GLU A 11 -5.89 3.46 -26.14
C GLU A 11 -5.10 3.90 -24.92
N THR A 12 -4.43 5.04 -25.09
CA THR A 12 -3.60 5.59 -24.03
C THR A 12 -4.51 5.88 -22.85
N LEU A 13 -3.99 5.66 -21.64
CA LEU A 13 -4.76 5.95 -20.43
C LEU A 13 -5.27 7.38 -20.45
N SER A 14 -6.54 7.57 -20.11
CA SER A 14 -7.08 8.91 -19.92
C SER A 14 -6.26 9.64 -18.86
N PRO A 15 -6.04 10.96 -19.01
CA PRO A 15 -5.32 11.76 -18.02
C PRO A 15 -5.89 11.61 -16.60
N GLU A 16 -7.22 11.51 -16.46
CA GLU A 16 -7.92 11.37 -15.18
C GLU A 16 -7.62 10.02 -14.53
N LEU A 17 -7.60 8.94 -15.31
CA LEU A 17 -7.27 7.61 -14.78
C LEU A 17 -5.81 7.56 -14.34
N LEU A 18 -4.90 8.15 -15.12
CA LEU A 18 -3.49 8.25 -14.75
C LEU A 18 -3.29 9.05 -13.45
N GLN A 19 -4.01 10.17 -13.28
CA GLN A 19 -3.98 10.95 -12.06
C GLN A 19 -4.47 10.15 -10.84
N LYS A 20 -5.57 9.38 -10.97
CA LYS A 20 -6.09 8.54 -9.89
C LYS A 20 -5.11 7.42 -9.49
N ILE A 21 -4.50 6.76 -10.47
CA ILE A 21 -3.47 5.73 -10.23
C ILE A 21 -2.28 6.33 -9.49
N ASN A 22 -1.79 7.48 -9.95
CA ASN A 22 -0.68 8.18 -9.30
C ASN A 22 -1.02 8.65 -7.88
N ALA A 23 -2.24 9.16 -7.66
CA ALA A 23 -2.71 9.57 -6.34
C ALA A 23 -2.75 8.37 -5.37
N TYR A 24 -3.29 7.23 -5.82
CA TYR A 24 -3.31 6.01 -5.03
C TYR A 24 -1.89 5.50 -4.73
N TRP A 25 -1.00 5.46 -5.73
CA TRP A 25 0.39 5.07 -5.53
C TRP A 25 1.10 5.94 -4.49
N ARG A 26 0.91 7.26 -4.56
CA ARG A 26 1.44 8.22 -3.58
C ARG A 26 0.85 8.02 -2.20
N ALA A 27 -0.45 7.75 -2.09
CA ALA A 27 -1.09 7.42 -0.82
C ALA A 27 -0.50 6.14 -0.21
N ALA A 28 -0.37 5.06 -0.99
CA ALA A 28 0.25 3.81 -0.54
C ALA A 28 1.70 4.02 -0.09
N ASN A 29 2.49 4.79 -0.84
CA ASN A 29 3.86 5.15 -0.45
C ASN A 29 3.90 5.95 0.86
N TYR A 30 2.98 6.90 1.04
CA TYR A 30 2.87 7.67 2.28
C TYR A 30 2.54 6.77 3.47
N LEU A 31 1.58 5.84 3.30
CA LEU A 31 1.24 4.87 4.34
C LEU A 31 2.43 3.97 4.67
N SER A 32 3.23 3.55 3.68
CA SER A 32 4.42 2.75 3.91
C SER A 32 5.47 3.50 4.72
N VAL A 33 5.72 4.78 4.41
CA VAL A 33 6.63 5.63 5.20
C VAL A 33 6.09 5.83 6.62
N GLY A 34 4.79 6.11 6.76
CA GLY A 34 4.14 6.25 8.06
C GLY A 34 4.30 5.00 8.93
N GLN A 35 4.09 3.81 8.36
CA GLN A 35 4.33 2.53 9.03
C GLN A 35 5.77 2.36 9.50
N ILE A 36 6.76 2.72 8.68
CA ILE A 36 8.17 2.54 9.04
C ILE A 36 8.62 3.55 10.12
N TYR A 37 8.18 4.81 10.00
CA TYR A 37 8.77 5.90 10.78
C TYR A 37 7.88 6.45 11.91
N LEU A 38 6.56 6.48 11.75
CA LEU A 38 5.68 7.26 12.64
C LEU A 38 4.92 6.38 13.64
N TYR A 39 4.71 6.90 14.85
CA TYR A 39 3.74 6.36 15.80
C TYR A 39 2.74 7.41 16.32
N ASP A 40 2.91 8.66 15.90
CA ASP A 40 2.00 9.77 16.16
C ASP A 40 1.97 10.75 14.97
N ASN A 41 1.02 11.68 14.98
CA ASN A 41 0.80 12.72 13.96
C ASN A 41 0.80 12.14 12.52
N PRO A 42 -0.07 11.15 12.24
CA PRO A 42 0.00 10.37 11.00
C PRO A 42 -0.33 11.16 9.73
N LEU A 43 -0.92 12.35 9.87
CA LEU A 43 -1.27 13.24 8.75
C LEU A 43 -0.47 14.54 8.74
N LEU A 44 0.52 14.69 9.64
CA LEU A 44 1.35 15.88 9.78
C LEU A 44 0.52 17.18 9.95
N LYS A 45 -0.56 17.12 10.76
CA LYS A 45 -1.42 18.28 11.04
C LYS A 45 -0.70 19.37 11.85
N GLU A 46 0.33 18.98 12.59
CA GLU A 46 1.32 19.88 13.17
C GLU A 46 2.71 19.58 12.58
N PRO A 47 3.67 20.54 12.66
CA PRO A 47 5.04 20.32 12.19
C PRO A 47 5.65 19.03 12.79
N LEU A 48 6.36 18.28 11.95
CA LEU A 48 6.98 17.02 12.36
C LEU A 48 8.00 17.26 13.48
N LYS A 49 7.87 16.50 14.58
CA LYS A 49 8.76 16.50 15.73
C LYS A 49 9.36 15.11 15.90
N LEU A 50 10.56 15.02 16.48
CA LEU A 50 11.20 13.73 16.78
C LEU A 50 10.32 12.84 17.68
N SER A 51 9.49 13.45 18.54
CA SER A 51 8.51 12.76 19.37
C SER A 51 7.42 12.01 18.57
N HIS A 52 7.26 12.25 17.27
CA HIS A 52 6.33 11.50 16.43
C HIS A 52 7.00 10.28 15.76
N VAL A 53 8.32 10.22 15.77
CA VAL A 53 9.14 9.23 15.06
C VAL A 53 9.51 8.09 16.01
N LYS A 54 9.32 6.85 15.55
CA LYS A 54 9.64 5.64 16.32
C LYS A 54 11.09 5.67 16.80
N PRO A 55 11.37 5.38 18.09
CA PRO A 55 12.73 5.31 18.60
C PRO A 55 13.58 4.22 17.91
N LEU A 56 12.93 3.13 17.50
CA LEU A 56 13.51 2.06 16.70
C LEU A 56 12.79 2.01 15.35
N VAL A 57 13.50 2.41 14.30
CA VAL A 57 12.99 2.36 12.93
C VAL A 57 13.29 0.98 12.35
N VAL A 58 12.24 0.19 12.15
CA VAL A 58 12.34 -1.18 11.63
C VAL A 58 11.38 -1.32 10.44
N GLY A 59 11.89 -1.82 9.32
CA GLY A 59 11.15 -2.01 8.09
C GLY A 59 12.03 -1.82 6.85
N HIS A 60 11.48 -2.11 5.68
CA HIS A 60 12.21 -2.01 4.42
C HIS A 60 11.51 -1.02 3.49
N TRP A 61 12.27 -0.03 3.02
CA TRP A 61 11.79 0.91 2.01
C TRP A 61 12.14 0.47 0.58
N GLY A 62 13.30 -0.15 0.35
CA GLY A 62 13.86 -0.32 -1.00
C GLY A 62 12.93 -0.98 -2.04
N THR A 63 12.21 -2.04 -1.67
CA THR A 63 11.27 -2.73 -2.58
C THR A 63 9.87 -2.11 -2.59
N THR A 64 9.51 -1.42 -1.52
CA THR A 64 8.14 -1.01 -1.17
C THR A 64 7.46 -0.10 -2.21
N PRO A 65 8.07 1.00 -2.70
CA PRO A 65 7.41 1.85 -3.70
C PRO A 65 7.22 1.14 -5.04
N GLY A 66 8.12 0.20 -5.40
CA GLY A 66 7.98 -0.64 -6.59
C GLY A 66 6.81 -1.61 -6.47
N GLN A 67 6.65 -2.25 -5.31
CA GLN A 67 5.49 -3.09 -5.04
C GLN A 67 4.19 -2.28 -5.04
N ASN A 68 4.14 -1.11 -4.41
CA ASN A 68 2.98 -0.22 -4.45
C ASN A 68 2.60 0.19 -5.87
N PHE A 69 3.60 0.45 -6.73
CA PHE A 69 3.38 0.76 -8.14
C PHE A 69 2.75 -0.42 -8.88
N ILE A 70 3.32 -1.62 -8.74
CA ILE A 70 2.78 -2.82 -9.37
C ILE A 70 1.35 -3.09 -8.87
N TYR A 71 1.13 -3.01 -7.56
CA TYR A 71 -0.16 -3.28 -6.93
C TYR A 71 -1.28 -2.41 -7.51
N VAL A 72 -1.10 -1.08 -7.59
CA VAL A 72 -2.14 -0.20 -8.14
C VAL A 72 -2.42 -0.48 -9.62
N HIS A 73 -1.40 -0.87 -10.39
CA HIS A 73 -1.55 -1.25 -11.78
C HIS A 73 -2.29 -2.59 -11.93
N LEU A 74 -2.06 -3.55 -11.03
CA LEU A 74 -2.85 -4.79 -10.98
C LEU A 74 -4.30 -4.51 -10.56
N ASN A 75 -4.54 -3.63 -9.58
CA ASN A 75 -5.89 -3.18 -9.22
C ASN A 75 -6.64 -2.57 -10.41
N ARG A 76 -5.95 -1.79 -11.25
CA ARG A 76 -6.52 -1.29 -12.51
C ARG A 76 -6.87 -2.44 -13.46
N VAL A 77 -5.98 -3.42 -13.63
CA VAL A 77 -6.20 -4.57 -14.53
C VAL A 77 -7.39 -5.40 -14.05
N ILE A 78 -7.48 -5.69 -12.75
CA ILE A 78 -8.64 -6.34 -12.11
C ILE A 78 -9.92 -5.57 -12.44
N LYS A 79 -9.96 -4.26 -12.19
CA LYS A 79 -11.15 -3.44 -12.44
C LYS A 79 -11.51 -3.33 -13.92
N LYS A 80 -10.53 -3.24 -14.82
CA LYS A 80 -10.76 -3.07 -16.27
C LYS A 80 -11.32 -4.35 -16.90
N TYR A 81 -10.84 -5.50 -16.47
CA TYR A 81 -11.13 -6.78 -17.13
C TYR A 81 -11.94 -7.77 -16.27
N GLY A 82 -12.29 -7.40 -15.03
CA GLY A 82 -13.07 -8.26 -14.12
C GLY A 82 -12.34 -9.54 -13.73
N LEU A 83 -11.03 -9.48 -13.52
CA LEU A 83 -10.21 -10.66 -13.25
C LEU A 83 -10.31 -11.10 -11.78
N ASP A 84 -10.33 -12.42 -11.57
CA ASP A 84 -9.99 -13.02 -10.28
C ASP A 84 -8.45 -13.17 -10.19
N MET A 85 -7.83 -12.44 -9.27
CA MET A 85 -6.38 -12.32 -9.17
C MET A 85 -5.96 -12.19 -7.71
N PHE A 86 -4.87 -12.87 -7.37
CA PHE A 86 -4.15 -12.67 -6.11
C PHE A 86 -2.71 -12.21 -6.40
N TYR A 87 -2.08 -11.58 -5.43
CA TYR A 87 -0.72 -11.04 -5.55
C TYR A 87 0.28 -11.87 -4.74
N ILE A 88 1.32 -12.38 -5.41
CA ILE A 88 2.46 -13.02 -4.74
C ILE A 88 3.57 -12.00 -4.55
N ALA A 89 3.70 -11.53 -3.31
CA ALA A 89 4.76 -10.60 -2.90
C ALA A 89 6.09 -11.34 -2.69
N GLY A 90 6.79 -11.67 -3.78
CA GLY A 90 8.11 -12.33 -3.72
C GLY A 90 9.10 -11.65 -2.77
N PRO A 91 9.33 -10.33 -2.87
CA PRO A 91 10.09 -9.57 -1.88
C PRO A 91 9.25 -9.31 -0.62
N GLY A 92 8.94 -10.37 0.13
CA GLY A 92 8.01 -10.34 1.27
C GLY A 92 8.44 -9.45 2.43
N HIS A 93 9.70 -9.00 2.48
CA HIS A 93 10.16 -7.98 3.44
C HIS A 93 9.58 -6.57 3.17
N GLY A 94 8.92 -6.38 2.03
CA GLY A 94 8.11 -5.21 1.67
C GLY A 94 6.72 -5.17 2.34
N GLY A 95 6.60 -5.67 3.58
CA GLY A 95 5.34 -5.69 4.33
C GLY A 95 4.53 -4.38 4.31
N PRO A 96 5.15 -3.19 4.47
CA PRO A 96 4.42 -1.92 4.44
C PRO A 96 3.65 -1.65 3.14
N ALA A 97 4.07 -2.26 2.02
CA ALA A 97 3.38 -2.13 0.75
C ALA A 97 2.01 -2.81 0.83
N ILE A 98 1.99 -4.09 1.20
CA ILE A 98 0.75 -4.89 1.20
C ILE A 98 -0.18 -4.42 2.29
N VAL A 99 0.31 -4.18 3.51
CA VAL A 99 -0.50 -3.63 4.61
C VAL A 99 -1.13 -2.28 4.21
N GLY A 100 -0.36 -1.40 3.57
CA GLY A 100 -0.87 -0.11 3.11
C GLY A 100 -1.97 -0.24 2.05
N ASN A 101 -1.81 -1.14 1.08
CA ASN A 101 -2.82 -1.38 0.05
C ASN A 101 -4.11 -1.98 0.63
N VAL A 102 -3.98 -3.04 1.43
CA VAL A 102 -5.13 -3.72 2.06
C VAL A 102 -5.89 -2.77 3.01
N TYR A 103 -5.21 -1.79 3.61
CA TYR A 103 -5.85 -0.73 4.38
C TYR A 103 -6.61 0.30 3.51
N LEU A 104 -6.03 0.72 2.37
CA LEU A 104 -6.71 1.61 1.42
C LEU A 104 -7.96 0.96 0.80
N GLU A 105 -7.95 -0.35 0.64
CA GLU A 105 -9.09 -1.14 0.14
C GLU A 105 -10.21 -1.33 1.16
N GLY A 106 -9.93 -1.10 2.45
CA GLY A 106 -10.89 -1.28 3.55
C GLY A 106 -10.85 -2.66 4.20
N THR A 107 -10.35 -3.68 3.49
CA THR A 107 -10.25 -5.07 3.97
C THR A 107 -9.47 -5.18 5.30
N TRP A 108 -8.43 -4.35 5.49
CA TRP A 108 -7.71 -4.33 6.77
C TRP A 108 -8.65 -3.99 7.95
N SER A 109 -9.54 -3.02 7.76
CA SER A 109 -10.48 -2.56 8.78
C SER A 109 -11.67 -3.52 8.96
N GLU A 110 -12.01 -4.30 7.94
CA GLU A 110 -13.00 -5.39 8.06
C GLU A 110 -12.47 -6.53 8.95
N VAL A 111 -11.20 -6.91 8.77
CA VAL A 111 -10.55 -7.97 9.56
C VAL A 111 -10.11 -7.48 10.94
N TYR A 112 -9.67 -6.22 11.03
CA TYR A 112 -9.21 -5.57 12.27
C TYR A 112 -10.04 -4.31 12.57
N PRO A 113 -11.25 -4.45 13.15
CA PRO A 113 -12.20 -3.33 13.35
C PRO A 113 -11.68 -2.21 14.24
N ASN A 114 -10.64 -2.47 15.04
CA ASN A 114 -9.99 -1.47 15.88
C ASN A 114 -9.09 -0.49 15.10
N ILE A 115 -8.83 -0.76 13.81
CA ILE A 115 -8.00 0.03 12.90
C ILE A 115 -8.92 0.57 11.80
N THR A 116 -9.63 1.64 12.11
CA THR A 116 -10.63 2.30 11.26
C THR A 116 -9.99 3.10 10.12
N GLN A 117 -10.76 3.40 9.06
CA GLN A 117 -10.32 4.28 7.95
C GLN A 117 -10.47 5.77 8.31
N ASP A 118 -9.88 6.17 9.43
CA ASP A 118 -9.83 7.54 9.93
C ASP A 118 -8.44 7.86 10.51
N GLU A 119 -8.24 9.07 11.03
CA GLU A 119 -6.95 9.48 11.58
C GLU A 119 -6.52 8.66 12.81
N ALA A 120 -7.46 8.23 13.66
CA ALA A 120 -7.16 7.45 14.85
C ALA A 120 -6.76 6.01 14.48
N GLY A 121 -7.47 5.41 13.51
CA GLY A 121 -7.10 4.13 12.93
C GLY A 121 -5.78 4.18 12.18
N LEU A 122 -5.53 5.25 11.43
CA LEU A 122 -4.25 5.47 10.74
C LEU A 122 -3.07 5.58 11.71
N LYS A 123 -3.24 6.29 12.83
CA LYS A 123 -2.24 6.34 13.91
C LYS A 123 -1.93 4.94 14.45
N LYS A 124 -2.96 4.11 14.67
CA LYS A 124 -2.80 2.72 15.11
C LYS A 124 -2.10 1.87 14.07
N LEU A 125 -2.48 1.99 12.79
CA LEU A 125 -1.86 1.29 11.66
C LEU A 125 -0.36 1.57 11.59
N PHE A 126 0.03 2.84 11.73
CA PHE A 126 1.44 3.23 11.72
C PHE A 126 2.18 2.70 12.95
N LYS A 127 1.61 2.92 14.15
CA LYS A 127 2.24 2.52 15.40
C LYS A 127 2.48 1.02 15.48
N GLN A 128 1.54 0.16 15.07
CA GLN A 128 1.66 -1.29 15.22
C GLN A 128 2.72 -1.94 14.32
N PHE A 129 3.11 -1.30 13.21
CA PHE A 129 4.04 -1.92 12.27
C PHE A 129 5.43 -2.10 12.90
N SER A 130 5.94 -3.35 12.96
CA SER A 130 7.24 -3.68 13.56
C SER A 130 7.45 -3.10 14.97
N PHE A 131 6.38 -3.09 15.76
CA PHE A 131 6.37 -2.54 17.12
C PHE A 131 6.09 -3.66 18.14
N PRO A 132 6.59 -3.57 19.38
CA PRO A 132 6.26 -4.56 20.41
C PRO A 132 4.75 -4.77 20.56
N GLY A 133 4.30 -6.03 20.41
CA GLY A 133 2.88 -6.39 20.43
C GLY A 133 2.08 -6.00 19.16
N GLY A 134 2.76 -5.56 18.11
CA GLY A 134 2.18 -5.20 16.83
C GLY A 134 2.34 -6.27 15.74
N ILE A 135 2.45 -5.85 14.49
CA ILE A 135 2.51 -6.73 13.31
C ILE A 135 3.92 -6.86 12.72
N SER A 136 4.15 -7.94 11.97
CA SER A 136 5.42 -8.27 11.32
C SER A 136 5.91 -7.19 10.35
N SER A 137 7.24 -7.16 10.13
CA SER A 137 7.86 -6.36 9.08
C SER A 137 7.67 -6.95 7.68
N HIS A 138 7.37 -8.25 7.60
CA HIS A 138 7.12 -8.98 6.36
C HIS A 138 5.62 -9.08 6.07
N VAL A 139 5.28 -9.46 4.84
CA VAL A 139 3.94 -9.92 4.46
C VAL A 139 3.69 -11.27 5.16
N ALA A 140 3.11 -11.21 6.35
CA ALA A 140 2.89 -12.37 7.22
C ALA A 140 1.45 -12.90 7.09
N LEU A 141 1.18 -14.05 7.72
CA LEU A 141 -0.17 -14.65 7.80
C LEU A 141 -1.22 -13.72 8.43
N THR A 142 -0.79 -12.72 9.20
CA THR A 142 -1.68 -11.67 9.76
C THR A 142 -2.08 -10.61 8.73
N THR A 143 -1.52 -10.64 7.52
CA THR A 143 -1.90 -9.71 6.46
C THR A 143 -3.01 -10.34 5.62
N PRO A 144 -4.22 -9.76 5.56
CA PRO A 144 -5.29 -10.28 4.72
C PRO A 144 -4.82 -10.43 3.26
N GLY A 145 -5.10 -11.59 2.67
CA GLY A 145 -4.67 -11.93 1.31
C GLY A 145 -3.28 -12.57 1.19
N SER A 146 -2.50 -12.69 2.29
CA SER A 146 -1.24 -13.43 2.29
C SER A 146 -1.48 -14.94 2.42
N ILE A 147 -0.73 -15.73 1.65
CA ILE A 147 -0.74 -17.22 1.68
C ILE A 147 0.64 -17.80 1.94
#